data_AF-A0A6M4X3Y1-F1
#
_entry.id   AF-A0A6M4X3Y1-F1
#
_cell.length_a   1.000
_cell.length_b   1.000
_cell.length_c   1.000
_cell.angle_alpha   90.00
_cell.angle_beta   90.00
_cell.angle_gamma   90.00
#
_symmetry.space_group_name_H-M   'P 1'
#
loop_
_entity.id
_entity.type
_entity.pdbx_description
1 polymer ?
#
loop_
_entity_poly.entity_id
_entity_poly.type
_entity_poly.pdbx_seq_one_letter_code
_entity_poly.pdbx_strand_id
1 'polypeptide(L)'
;MIRFFALIARAEGVSSQEFHDHWRHPHGTMGNRIANMRSYVQGHQIHTDLLGQDQASYEGIAITGFDNIQEALAFGNEPQYVEHVQPDEPNFVDQSRLLWLYTTEEVLVGRAKPQDGADYADTLWNDLDHGTSIQLLQFIRPGNPDWAGEDDAELGRRIGALRHARNPAASEAGDANPDLIGARQLWWPTLTAFQQGVAKDPDAVKQLLAQGGDAHTALVRSERFLR
;
A
#
# COMPACT_ATOMS: atom_id res chain seq x y z
N MET A 1 -8.94 -12.99 5.95
CA MET A 1 -8.23 -12.49 4.76
C MET A 1 -6.97 -11.77 5.23
N ILE A 2 -5.84 -12.11 4.65
CA ILE A 2 -4.55 -11.46 4.89
C ILE A 2 -4.30 -10.44 3.79
N ARG A 3 -3.81 -9.27 4.19
CA ARG A 3 -3.28 -8.26 3.30
C ARG A 3 -1.76 -8.28 3.41
N PHE A 4 -1.09 -8.56 2.30
CA PHE A 4 0.35 -8.61 2.22
C PHE A 4 0.87 -7.39 1.46
N PHE A 5 1.99 -6.86 1.95
CA PHE A 5 2.73 -5.77 1.33
C PHE A 5 4.16 -6.22 1.06
N ALA A 6 4.68 -5.93 -0.14
CA ALA A 6 6.11 -5.94 -0.40
C ALA A 6 6.54 -4.52 -0.77
N LEU A 7 7.49 -3.95 -0.01
CA LEU A 7 8.11 -2.66 -0.30
C LEU A 7 9.36 -2.91 -1.14
N ILE A 8 9.33 -2.47 -2.39
CA ILE A 8 10.27 -2.86 -3.43
C ILE A 8 11.22 -1.69 -3.70
N ALA A 9 12.49 -1.88 -3.32
CA ALA A 9 13.56 -0.95 -3.66
C ALA A 9 14.01 -1.21 -5.10
N ARG A 10 14.21 -0.15 -5.87
CA ARG A 10 14.75 -0.25 -7.24
C ARG A 10 16.23 -0.63 -7.20
N ALA A 11 16.63 -1.56 -8.05
CA ALA A 11 18.02 -1.97 -8.22
C ALA A 11 18.92 -0.80 -8.66
N GLU A 12 20.20 -0.86 -8.30
CA GLU A 12 21.18 0.11 -8.75
C GLU A 12 21.29 0.12 -10.29
N GLY A 13 21.36 1.31 -10.89
CA GLY A 13 21.49 1.49 -12.34
C GLY A 13 20.20 1.37 -13.15
N VAL A 14 19.13 0.81 -12.58
CA VAL A 14 17.79 0.81 -13.22
C VAL A 14 17.17 2.19 -13.04
N SER A 15 16.61 2.82 -14.06
CA SER A 15 15.90 4.10 -13.88
C SER A 15 14.49 3.91 -13.30
N SER A 16 13.89 4.98 -12.75
CA SER A 16 12.51 4.93 -12.25
C SER A 16 11.52 4.47 -13.34
N GLN A 17 11.67 4.98 -14.57
CA GLN A 17 10.83 4.57 -15.70
C GLN A 17 10.99 3.08 -16.01
N GLU A 18 12.24 2.60 -16.15
CA GLU A 18 12.50 1.18 -16.44
C GLU A 18 11.94 0.27 -15.34
N PHE A 19 12.07 0.65 -14.07
CA PHE A 19 11.46 -0.10 -12.97
C PHE A 19 9.95 -0.21 -13.13
N HIS A 20 9.25 0.91 -13.33
CA HIS A 20 7.80 0.89 -13.42
C HIS A 20 7.30 0.18 -14.68
N ASP A 21 7.99 0.34 -15.81
CA ASP A 21 7.63 -0.32 -17.06
C ASP A 21 7.84 -1.84 -16.95
N HIS A 22 9.02 -2.28 -16.47
CA HIS A 22 9.32 -3.70 -16.26
C HIS A 22 8.40 -4.34 -15.22
N TRP A 23 8.09 -3.60 -14.15
CA TRP A 23 7.21 -4.08 -13.10
C TRP A 23 5.77 -4.27 -13.60
N ARG A 24 5.25 -3.41 -14.48
CA ARG A 24 3.97 -3.65 -15.17
C ARG A 24 4.06 -4.85 -16.12
N HIS A 25 5.09 -4.86 -16.96
CA HIS A 25 5.34 -5.92 -17.93
C HIS A 25 6.85 -6.09 -18.19
N PRO A 26 7.41 -7.30 -18.05
CA PRO A 26 6.70 -8.58 -17.94
C PRO A 26 6.28 -8.96 -16.52
N HIS A 27 6.88 -8.37 -15.48
CA HIS A 27 6.81 -8.90 -14.12
C HIS A 27 5.37 -9.02 -13.60
N GLY A 28 4.61 -7.94 -13.61
CA GLY A 28 3.23 -7.90 -13.13
C GLY A 28 2.28 -8.76 -13.96
N THR A 29 2.57 -8.91 -15.26
CA THR A 29 1.82 -9.83 -16.14
C THR A 29 1.99 -11.29 -15.68
N MET A 30 3.21 -11.69 -15.31
CA MET A 30 3.50 -13.02 -14.75
C MET A 30 2.93 -13.16 -13.34
N GLY A 31 3.13 -12.16 -12.47
CA GLY A 31 2.66 -12.16 -11.09
C GLY A 31 1.13 -12.25 -10.96
N ASN A 32 0.38 -11.66 -11.88
CA ASN A 32 -1.08 -11.77 -11.89
C ASN A 32 -1.59 -13.21 -12.13
N ARG A 33 -0.72 -14.16 -12.53
CA ARG A 33 -1.07 -15.58 -12.71
C ARG A 33 -0.86 -16.44 -11.46
N ILE A 34 -0.32 -15.87 -10.37
CA ILE A 34 -0.14 -16.60 -9.12
C ILE A 34 -1.51 -16.95 -8.52
N ALA A 35 -1.74 -18.25 -8.30
CA ALA A 35 -3.07 -18.82 -8.08
C ALA A 35 -3.65 -18.51 -6.70
N ASN A 36 -2.81 -18.54 -5.66
CA ASN A 36 -3.23 -18.30 -4.27
C ASN A 36 -3.48 -16.81 -3.95
N MET A 37 -3.10 -15.89 -4.83
CA MET A 37 -3.43 -14.48 -4.68
C MET A 37 -4.90 -14.21 -5.04
N ARG A 38 -5.66 -13.62 -4.12
CA ARG A 38 -7.05 -13.17 -4.31
C ARG A 38 -7.15 -11.80 -4.97
N SER A 39 -6.12 -10.99 -4.85
CA SER A 39 -6.04 -9.69 -5.51
C SER A 39 -4.58 -9.29 -5.70
N TYR A 40 -4.32 -8.49 -6.72
CA TYR A 40 -3.02 -7.90 -6.97
C TYR A 40 -3.15 -6.42 -7.33
N VAL A 41 -2.43 -5.57 -6.60
CA VAL A 41 -2.32 -4.14 -6.85
C VAL A 41 -0.84 -3.77 -6.85
N GLN A 42 -0.43 -2.97 -7.84
CA GLN A 42 0.89 -2.36 -7.92
C GLN A 42 0.78 -0.88 -7.52
N GLY A 43 1.33 -0.53 -6.37
CA GLY A 43 1.51 0.87 -5.96
C GLY A 43 2.78 1.44 -6.59
N HIS A 44 2.64 2.22 -7.67
CA HIS A 44 3.75 2.94 -8.28
C HIS A 44 4.00 4.24 -7.53
N GLN A 45 5.19 4.41 -6.94
CA GLN A 45 5.56 5.63 -6.22
C GLN A 45 5.36 6.87 -7.10
N ILE A 46 4.83 7.93 -6.49
CA ILE A 46 4.75 9.25 -7.10
C ILE A 46 5.31 10.30 -6.13
N HIS A 47 6.13 11.20 -6.65
CA HIS A 47 6.73 12.25 -5.83
C HIS A 47 5.69 13.27 -5.36
N THR A 48 5.83 13.75 -4.12
CA THR A 48 5.00 14.80 -3.55
C THR A 48 5.82 15.68 -2.59
N ASP A 49 5.55 16.98 -2.62
CA ASP A 49 6.16 17.96 -1.71
C ASP A 49 5.69 17.80 -0.25
N LEU A 50 4.64 16.99 -0.01
CA LEU A 50 4.16 16.66 1.32
C LEU A 50 5.17 15.85 2.13
N LEU A 51 5.98 15.02 1.47
CA LEU A 51 6.83 14.01 2.10
C LEU A 51 8.31 14.36 1.95
N GLY A 52 9.13 13.83 2.86
CA GLY A 52 10.59 14.00 2.82
C GLY A 52 11.26 13.17 1.72
N GLN A 53 12.60 13.22 1.69
CA GLN A 53 13.39 12.48 0.70
C GLN A 53 13.23 10.95 0.79
N ASP A 54 12.96 10.44 2.00
CA ASP A 54 12.78 9.01 2.25
C ASP A 54 11.58 8.40 1.51
N GLN A 55 10.67 9.22 0.96
CA GLN A 55 9.52 8.78 0.16
C GLN A 55 9.93 7.94 -1.07
N ALA A 56 11.15 8.13 -1.57
CA ALA A 56 11.70 7.41 -2.72
C ALA A 56 12.57 6.21 -2.33
N SER A 57 12.55 5.79 -1.06
CA SER A 57 13.30 4.62 -0.61
C SER A 57 12.80 3.32 -1.26
N TYR A 58 11.53 3.30 -1.65
CA TYR A 58 10.89 2.19 -2.34
C TYR A 58 10.16 2.74 -3.57
N GLU A 59 10.44 2.15 -4.72
CA GLU A 59 9.90 2.61 -6.00
C GLU A 59 8.53 1.95 -6.27
N GLY A 60 8.29 0.77 -5.70
CA GLY A 60 7.04 0.03 -5.84
C GLY A 60 6.56 -0.55 -4.52
N ILE A 61 5.25 -0.64 -4.35
CA ILE A 61 4.61 -1.37 -3.25
C ILE A 61 3.63 -2.39 -3.83
N ALA A 62 3.98 -3.68 -3.79
CA ALA A 62 3.04 -4.74 -4.15
C ALA A 62 2.04 -4.92 -3.01
N ILE A 63 0.75 -4.94 -3.32
CA ILE A 63 -0.32 -5.18 -2.35
C ILE A 63 -1.12 -6.38 -2.83
N THR A 64 -1.10 -7.47 -2.06
CA THR A 64 -1.78 -8.71 -2.42
C THR A 64 -2.72 -9.16 -1.31
N GLY A 65 -3.74 -9.92 -1.70
CA GLY A 65 -4.72 -10.49 -0.77
C GLY A 65 -4.63 -12.00 -0.78
N PHE A 66 -4.76 -12.63 0.39
CA PHE A 66 -4.83 -14.09 0.57
C PHE A 66 -6.00 -14.43 1.49
N ASP A 67 -6.58 -15.63 1.39
CA ASP A 67 -7.71 -15.98 2.26
C ASP A 67 -7.30 -16.06 3.73
N ASN A 68 -6.10 -16.60 3.97
CA ASN A 68 -5.57 -16.87 5.29
C ASN A 68 -4.03 -16.76 5.31
N ILE A 69 -3.45 -16.81 6.51
CA ILE A 69 -2.00 -16.66 6.71
C ILE A 69 -1.19 -17.83 6.16
N GLN A 70 -1.75 -19.04 6.12
CA GLN A 70 -1.04 -20.22 5.59
C GLN A 70 -0.81 -20.08 4.08
N GLU A 71 -1.83 -19.61 3.33
CA GLU A 71 -1.68 -19.29 1.91
C GLU A 71 -0.67 -18.15 1.68
N ALA A 72 -0.71 -17.10 2.51
CA ALA A 72 0.23 -15.99 2.39
C ALA A 72 1.68 -16.41 2.65
N LEU A 73 1.93 -17.23 3.68
CA LEU A 73 3.27 -17.76 3.98
C LEU A 73 3.75 -18.77 2.94
N ALA A 74 2.83 -19.47 2.27
CA ALA A 74 3.13 -20.39 1.17
C ALA A 74 3.44 -19.66 -0.15
N PHE A 75 3.18 -18.34 -0.25
CA PHE A 75 3.39 -17.54 -1.47
C PHE A 75 4.78 -17.73 -2.10
N GLY A 76 5.84 -17.70 -1.29
CA GLY A 76 7.21 -17.87 -1.77
C GLY A 76 7.51 -19.25 -2.38
N ASN A 77 6.62 -20.23 -2.21
CA ASN A 77 6.73 -21.59 -2.75
C ASN A 77 5.72 -21.87 -3.89
N GLU A 78 4.92 -20.89 -4.29
CA GLU A 78 3.98 -21.06 -5.41
C GLU A 78 4.76 -21.35 -6.71
N PRO A 79 4.41 -22.39 -7.48
CA PRO A 79 5.15 -22.75 -8.69
C PRO A 79 5.30 -21.60 -9.69
N GLN A 80 4.21 -20.85 -9.93
CA GLN A 80 4.23 -19.67 -10.81
C GLN A 80 5.19 -18.58 -10.30
N TYR A 81 5.29 -18.41 -8.98
CA TYR A 81 6.20 -17.44 -8.39
C TYR A 81 7.66 -17.89 -8.54
N VAL A 82 7.96 -19.12 -8.11
CA VAL A 82 9.31 -19.70 -8.12
C VAL A 82 9.87 -19.85 -9.53
N GLU A 83 9.05 -20.30 -10.48
CA GLU A 83 9.51 -20.59 -11.85
C GLU A 83 9.66 -19.35 -12.73
N HIS A 84 8.89 -18.28 -12.46
CA HIS A 84 8.78 -17.15 -13.38
C HIS A 84 8.97 -15.76 -12.75
N VAL A 85 8.45 -15.53 -11.55
CA VAL A 85 8.44 -14.18 -10.94
C VAL A 85 9.71 -13.93 -10.15
N GLN A 86 10.08 -14.84 -9.24
CA GLN A 86 11.28 -14.73 -8.41
C GLN A 86 12.57 -14.60 -9.25
N PRO A 87 12.79 -15.36 -10.34
CA PRO A 87 14.00 -15.20 -11.16
C PRO A 87 14.07 -13.88 -11.91
N ASP A 88 12.95 -13.17 -12.06
CA ASP A 88 12.88 -11.88 -12.74
C ASP A 88 13.16 -10.69 -11.79
N GLU A 89 12.98 -10.86 -10.48
CA GLU A 89 13.20 -9.80 -9.48
C GLU A 89 14.59 -9.14 -9.57
N PRO A 90 15.72 -9.88 -9.70
CA PRO A 90 17.04 -9.26 -9.75
C PRO A 90 17.26 -8.30 -10.94
N ASN A 91 16.40 -8.34 -11.97
CA ASN A 91 16.50 -7.44 -13.12
C ASN A 91 16.14 -5.99 -12.76
N PHE A 92 15.36 -5.76 -11.69
CA PHE A 92 14.85 -4.43 -11.36
C PHE A 92 14.71 -4.16 -9.84
N VAL A 93 14.81 -5.17 -8.99
CA VAL A 93 14.66 -5.08 -7.53
C VAL A 93 16.01 -5.20 -6.84
N ASP A 94 16.28 -4.30 -5.90
CA ASP A 94 17.32 -4.51 -4.88
C ASP A 94 16.79 -5.46 -3.80
N GLN A 95 17.12 -6.74 -3.95
CA GLN A 95 16.65 -7.80 -3.04
C GLN A 95 17.16 -7.63 -1.60
N SER A 96 18.30 -6.92 -1.40
CA SER A 96 18.85 -6.71 -0.05
C SER A 96 18.01 -5.75 0.80
N ARG A 97 17.11 -5.00 0.15
CA ARG A 97 16.27 -3.98 0.77
C ARG A 97 14.79 -4.31 0.71
N LEU A 98 14.40 -5.42 0.10
CA LEU A 98 13.01 -5.85 -0.03
C LEU A 98 12.42 -6.15 1.36
N LEU A 99 11.32 -5.49 1.71
CA LEU A 99 10.61 -5.74 2.98
C LEU A 99 9.24 -6.33 2.72
N TRP A 100 8.87 -7.32 3.53
CA TRP A 100 7.57 -7.98 3.49
C TRP A 100 6.79 -7.71 4.76
N LEU A 101 5.49 -7.50 4.63
CA LEU A 101 4.60 -7.29 5.76
C LEU A 101 3.28 -8.03 5.53
N TYR A 102 2.99 -8.99 6.40
CA TYR A 102 1.72 -9.71 6.46
C TYR A 102 0.82 -9.05 7.49
N THR A 103 -0.42 -8.73 7.13
CA THR A 103 -1.33 -7.98 8.00
C THR A 103 -2.75 -8.52 7.96
N THR A 104 -3.51 -8.21 9.01
CA THR A 104 -4.98 -8.20 8.93
C THR A 104 -5.43 -6.77 8.65
N GLU A 105 -6.58 -6.59 7.99
CA GLU A 105 -7.07 -5.26 7.63
C GLU A 105 -8.21 -4.82 8.56
N GLU A 106 -8.04 -3.68 9.20
CA GLU A 106 -9.04 -2.96 9.99
C GLU A 106 -9.54 -1.76 9.17
N VAL A 107 -10.79 -1.81 8.69
CA VAL A 107 -11.37 -0.73 7.89
C VAL A 107 -12.02 0.29 8.82
N LEU A 108 -11.45 1.50 8.88
CA LEU A 108 -11.96 2.61 9.70
C LEU A 108 -13.03 3.41 8.96
N VAL A 109 -12.78 3.66 7.66
CA VAL A 109 -13.70 4.34 6.76
C VAL A 109 -13.83 3.46 5.53
N GLY A 110 -15.00 2.83 5.39
CA GLY A 110 -15.37 2.08 4.20
C GLY A 110 -16.00 2.97 3.14
N ARG A 111 -16.74 2.36 2.20
CA ARG A 111 -17.46 3.07 1.15
C ARG A 111 -18.41 4.13 1.74
N ALA A 112 -18.34 5.35 1.20
CA ALA A 112 -19.23 6.44 1.55
C ALA A 112 -20.70 6.08 1.27
N LYS A 113 -21.61 6.49 2.14
CA LYS A 113 -23.05 6.25 1.99
C LYS A 113 -23.80 7.57 1.78
N PRO A 114 -24.90 7.59 1.01
CA PRO A 114 -25.69 8.83 0.81
C PRO A 114 -26.13 9.50 2.12
N GLN A 115 -26.39 8.70 3.15
CA GLN A 115 -26.78 9.16 4.49
C GLN A 115 -25.68 9.92 5.24
N ASP A 116 -24.42 9.84 4.79
CA ASP A 116 -23.27 10.51 5.41
C ASP A 116 -23.05 11.93 4.83
N GLY A 117 -23.93 12.39 3.93
CA GLY A 117 -23.83 13.69 3.28
C GLY A 117 -22.71 13.78 2.22
N ALA A 118 -22.19 12.64 1.77
CA ALA A 118 -21.20 12.56 0.70
C ALA A 118 -21.78 12.95 -0.66
N ASP A 119 -20.91 13.42 -1.57
CA ASP A 119 -21.30 13.65 -2.97
C ASP A 119 -21.78 12.34 -3.60
N TYR A 120 -22.75 12.42 -4.52
CA TYR A 120 -23.31 11.25 -5.17
C TYR A 120 -22.23 10.40 -5.86
N ALA A 121 -21.26 11.02 -6.53
CA ALA A 121 -20.14 10.31 -7.17
C ALA A 121 -19.28 9.56 -6.14
N ASP A 122 -19.01 10.18 -4.98
CA ASP A 122 -18.24 9.54 -3.90
C ASP A 122 -18.95 8.32 -3.32
N THR A 123 -20.30 8.34 -3.25
CA THR A 123 -21.07 7.16 -2.81
C THR A 123 -21.02 6.00 -3.80
N LEU A 124 -20.69 6.29 -5.07
CA LEU A 124 -20.52 5.28 -6.11
C LEU A 124 -19.08 4.78 -6.21
N TRP A 125 -18.11 5.54 -5.70
CA TRP A 125 -16.69 5.22 -5.81
C TRP A 125 -16.25 4.10 -4.85
N ASN A 126 -15.34 3.25 -5.32
CA ASN A 126 -14.77 2.13 -4.58
C ASN A 126 -13.40 1.72 -5.18
N ASP A 127 -12.37 1.52 -4.36
CA ASP A 127 -11.05 1.12 -4.83
C ASP A 127 -11.03 -0.25 -5.52
N LEU A 128 -12.02 -1.10 -5.25
CA LEU A 128 -12.15 -2.42 -5.86
C LEU A 128 -12.73 -2.40 -7.28
N ASP A 129 -13.51 -1.37 -7.62
CA ASP A 129 -14.25 -1.26 -8.89
C ASP A 129 -13.48 -0.45 -9.95
N HIS A 130 -12.36 0.17 -9.56
CA HIS A 130 -11.54 1.02 -10.43
C HIS A 130 -10.15 0.43 -10.63
N GLY A 131 -9.66 0.47 -11.87
CA GLY A 131 -8.32 -0.01 -12.22
C GLY A 131 -7.18 0.85 -11.63
N THR A 132 -7.47 2.11 -11.29
CA THR A 132 -6.47 3.03 -10.72
C THR A 132 -7.04 3.85 -9.57
N SER A 133 -6.25 4.05 -8.52
CA SER A 133 -6.53 5.00 -7.43
C SER A 133 -5.24 5.67 -6.95
N ILE A 134 -5.37 6.71 -6.14
CA ILE A 134 -4.23 7.29 -5.40
C ILE A 134 -4.30 6.82 -3.96
N GLN A 135 -3.15 6.42 -3.44
CA GLN A 135 -3.07 5.85 -2.11
C GLN A 135 -1.89 6.45 -1.34
N LEU A 136 -2.15 6.93 -0.12
CA LEU A 136 -1.11 7.25 0.84
C LEU A 136 -0.90 6.02 1.72
N LEU A 137 0.34 5.53 1.75
CA LEU A 137 0.76 4.34 2.46
C LEU A 137 1.80 4.74 3.48
N GLN A 138 1.61 4.36 4.75
CA GLN A 138 2.57 4.61 5.82
C GLN A 138 2.88 3.31 6.56
N PHE A 139 4.11 2.84 6.48
CA PHE A 139 4.60 1.59 7.08
C PHE A 139 5.35 1.90 8.35
N ILE A 140 4.89 1.34 9.46
CA ILE A 140 5.31 1.70 10.81
C ILE A 140 6.44 0.77 11.25
N ARG A 141 7.58 1.36 11.64
CA ARG A 141 8.70 0.60 12.23
C ARG A 141 8.45 0.36 13.72
N PRO A 142 9.10 -0.65 14.34
CA PRO A 142 9.04 -0.86 15.78
C PRO A 142 9.40 0.39 16.59
N GLY A 143 8.79 0.53 17.77
CA GLY A 143 9.10 1.61 18.72
C GLY A 143 7.94 2.56 19.02
N ASN A 144 6.84 2.48 18.26
CA ASN A 144 5.62 3.25 18.51
C ASN A 144 4.38 2.33 18.54
N PRO A 145 4.02 1.74 19.69
CA PRO A 145 2.84 0.87 19.79
C PRO A 145 1.52 1.63 19.61
N ASP A 146 1.51 2.93 19.85
CA ASP A 146 0.33 3.80 19.80
C ASP A 146 0.13 4.46 18.44
N TRP A 147 0.74 3.90 17.38
CA TRP A 147 0.68 4.45 16.03
C TRP A 147 -0.75 4.53 15.47
N ALA A 148 -1.65 3.67 15.97
CA ALA A 148 -3.05 3.58 15.61
C ALA A 148 -3.92 4.49 16.51
N GLY A 149 -4.00 5.78 16.20
CA GLY A 149 -4.72 6.78 17.02
C GLY A 149 -6.25 6.76 16.83
N GLU A 150 -7.04 6.94 17.89
CA GLU A 150 -8.52 6.92 17.82
C GLU A 150 -9.13 7.90 16.80
N ASP A 151 -8.40 8.96 16.47
CA ASP A 151 -8.76 10.04 15.56
C ASP A 151 -8.38 9.80 14.08
N ASP A 152 -7.68 8.71 13.73
CA ASP A 152 -7.28 8.39 12.34
C ASP A 152 -8.45 8.54 11.34
N ALA A 153 -9.62 8.00 11.70
CA ALA A 153 -10.79 8.04 10.84
C ALA A 153 -11.24 9.48 10.56
N GLU A 154 -11.20 10.34 11.57
CA GLU A 154 -11.52 11.76 11.46
C GLU A 154 -10.46 12.51 10.65
N LEU A 155 -9.18 12.31 10.98
CA LEU A 155 -8.05 12.93 10.28
C LEU A 155 -8.08 12.59 8.79
N GLY A 156 -8.31 11.32 8.43
CA GLY A 156 -8.44 10.88 7.05
C GLY A 156 -9.61 11.55 6.30
N ARG A 157 -10.78 11.69 6.95
CA ARG A 157 -11.93 12.40 6.35
C ARG A 157 -11.64 13.88 6.14
N ARG A 158 -10.98 14.55 7.09
CA ARG A 158 -10.63 15.98 7.00
C ARG A 158 -9.75 16.29 5.78
N ILE A 159 -8.89 15.35 5.39
CA ILE A 159 -8.05 15.43 4.20
C ILE A 159 -8.68 14.76 2.95
N GLY A 160 -9.96 14.44 3.00
CA GLY A 160 -10.74 13.98 1.84
C GLY A 160 -10.48 12.54 1.40
N ALA A 161 -9.90 11.68 2.24
CA ALA A 161 -9.76 10.27 1.93
C ALA A 161 -11.14 9.60 1.89
N LEU A 162 -11.43 8.89 0.79
CA LEU A 162 -12.71 8.18 0.61
C LEU A 162 -12.71 6.81 1.27
N ARG A 163 -11.53 6.27 1.56
CA ARG A 163 -11.33 5.03 2.33
C ARG A 163 -10.12 5.20 3.25
N HIS A 164 -10.19 4.59 4.42
CA HIS A 164 -9.10 4.57 5.41
C HIS A 164 -9.08 3.20 6.10
N ALA A 165 -7.93 2.54 6.10
CA ALA A 165 -7.70 1.30 6.80
C ALA A 165 -6.37 1.31 7.57
N ARG A 166 -6.32 0.52 8.63
CA ARG A 166 -5.10 0.12 9.32
C ARG A 166 -4.82 -1.34 9.07
N ASN A 167 -3.55 -1.69 9.11
CA ASN A 167 -3.06 -3.00 8.79
C ASN A 167 -2.02 -3.40 9.83
N PRO A 168 -2.42 -3.74 11.07
CA PRO A 168 -1.49 -4.27 12.05
C PRO A 168 -0.85 -5.56 11.52
N ALA A 169 0.42 -5.78 11.88
CA ALA A 169 1.11 -7.02 11.54
C ALA A 169 0.30 -8.24 12.03
N ALA A 170 0.16 -9.24 11.17
CA ALA A 170 -0.55 -10.47 11.50
C ALA A 170 0.29 -11.26 12.52
N SER A 171 -0.22 -11.40 13.74
CA SER A 171 0.48 -12.09 14.83
C SER A 171 0.90 -13.51 14.47
N GLU A 172 0.12 -14.17 13.62
CA GLU A 172 0.31 -15.54 13.15
C GLU A 172 1.46 -15.68 12.15
N ALA A 173 2.01 -14.58 11.63
CA ALA A 173 3.21 -14.60 10.81
C ALA A 173 4.47 -14.97 11.61
N GLY A 174 4.44 -14.81 12.94
CA GLY A 174 5.44 -15.39 13.86
C GLY A 174 6.82 -14.72 13.87
N ASP A 175 6.95 -13.51 13.33
CA ASP A 175 8.22 -12.76 13.38
C ASP A 175 8.44 -12.17 14.78
N ALA A 176 9.50 -12.64 15.46
CA ALA A 176 9.85 -12.17 16.80
C ALA A 176 10.47 -10.77 16.81
N ASN A 177 11.05 -10.31 15.69
CA ASN A 177 11.70 -9.01 15.55
C ASN A 177 11.32 -8.39 14.20
N PRO A 178 10.05 -8.00 14.00
CA PRO A 178 9.58 -7.54 12.70
C PRO A 178 10.20 -6.20 12.32
N ASP A 179 10.58 -6.05 11.05
CA ASP A 179 11.03 -4.76 10.49
C ASP A 179 9.89 -3.72 10.47
N LEU A 180 8.64 -4.18 10.43
CA LEU A 180 7.42 -3.38 10.36
C LEU A 180 6.34 -3.95 11.28
N ILE A 181 5.71 -3.09 12.10
CA ILE A 181 4.65 -3.49 13.04
C ILE A 181 3.23 -3.27 12.48
N GLY A 182 3.12 -2.59 11.34
CA GLY A 182 1.86 -2.40 10.64
C GLY A 182 1.95 -1.38 9.51
N ALA A 183 0.82 -1.12 8.88
CA ALA A 183 0.69 -0.09 7.87
C ALA A 183 -0.63 0.69 8.02
N ARG A 184 -0.64 1.94 7.55
CA ARG A 184 -1.84 2.76 7.37
C ARG A 184 -2.04 2.99 5.88
N GLN A 185 -3.29 2.91 5.44
CA GLN A 185 -3.70 3.07 4.06
C GLN A 185 -4.85 4.08 3.94
N LEU A 186 -4.69 5.09 3.07
CA LEU A 186 -5.74 6.06 2.74
C LEU A 186 -5.88 6.17 1.23
N TRP A 187 -7.11 6.31 0.72
CA TRP A 187 -7.38 6.34 -0.73
C TRP A 187 -8.12 7.58 -1.20
N TRP A 188 -7.78 8.01 -2.41
CA TRP A 188 -8.45 9.05 -3.17
C TRP A 188 -8.71 8.57 -4.61
N PRO A 189 -9.76 9.10 -5.26
CA PRO A 189 -10.08 8.76 -6.64
C PRO A 189 -9.05 9.34 -7.62
N THR A 190 -8.43 10.48 -7.30
CA THR A 190 -7.49 11.19 -8.19
C THR A 190 -6.37 11.88 -7.40
N LEU A 191 -5.27 12.23 -8.08
CA LEU A 191 -4.16 12.96 -7.48
C LEU A 191 -4.57 14.38 -7.08
N THR A 192 -5.39 15.04 -7.91
CA THR A 192 -5.92 16.37 -7.59
C THR A 192 -6.78 16.34 -6.34
N ALA A 193 -7.63 15.31 -6.15
CA ALA A 193 -8.45 15.16 -4.95
C ALA A 193 -7.57 15.00 -3.69
N PHE A 194 -6.51 14.18 -3.77
CA PHE A 194 -5.52 14.09 -2.69
C PHE A 194 -4.87 15.44 -2.39
N GLN A 195 -4.34 16.13 -3.41
CA GLN A 195 -3.65 17.41 -3.26
C GLN A 195 -4.54 18.49 -2.66
N GLN A 196 -5.79 18.60 -3.12
CA GLN A 196 -6.76 19.55 -2.58
C GLN A 196 -7.14 19.21 -1.14
N GLY A 197 -7.31 17.92 -0.83
CA GLY A 197 -7.63 17.43 0.51
C GLY A 197 -6.54 17.78 1.53
N VAL A 198 -5.28 17.47 1.23
CA VAL A 198 -4.16 17.79 2.13
C VAL A 198 -3.90 19.30 2.25
N ALA A 199 -4.11 20.07 1.18
CA ALA A 199 -3.95 21.52 1.22
C ALA A 199 -5.07 22.23 2.02
N LYS A 200 -6.26 21.62 2.06
CA LYS A 200 -7.41 22.15 2.82
C LYS A 200 -7.18 22.04 4.33
N ASP A 201 -6.49 21.01 4.79
CA ASP A 201 -6.23 20.79 6.22
C ASP A 201 -4.79 20.28 6.48
N PRO A 202 -3.79 21.17 6.42
CA PRO A 202 -2.40 20.82 6.63
C PRO A 202 -2.10 20.27 8.03
N ASP A 203 -2.86 20.71 9.04
CA ASP A 203 -2.70 20.25 10.41
C ASP A 203 -3.16 18.80 10.56
N ALA A 204 -4.27 18.41 9.93
CA ALA A 204 -4.75 17.04 9.94
C ALA A 204 -3.74 16.06 9.33
N VAL A 205 -3.17 16.39 8.16
CA VAL A 205 -2.16 15.52 7.53
C VAL A 205 -0.88 15.46 8.36
N LYS A 206 -0.44 16.58 8.94
CA LYS A 206 0.75 16.61 9.81
C LYS A 206 0.54 15.75 11.07
N GLN A 207 -0.61 15.85 11.70
CA GLN A 207 -0.97 15.05 12.88
C GLN A 207 -1.01 13.56 12.53
N LEU A 208 -1.69 13.18 11.44
CA LEU A 208 -1.78 11.80 10.99
C LEU A 208 -0.40 11.19 10.73
N LEU A 209 0.47 11.92 10.01
CA LEU A 209 1.82 11.46 9.71
C LEU A 209 2.67 11.33 10.99
N ALA A 210 2.58 12.32 11.89
CA ALA A 210 3.33 12.31 13.15
C ALA A 210 2.92 11.16 14.08
N GLN A 211 1.64 10.77 14.09
CA GLN A 211 1.17 9.61 14.85
C GLN A 211 1.84 8.31 14.44
N GLY A 212 2.29 8.19 13.18
CA GLY A 212 3.05 7.02 12.73
C GLY A 212 4.41 6.87 13.43
N GLY A 213 4.99 7.94 13.99
CA GLY A 213 6.32 7.92 14.56
C GLY A 213 7.40 7.66 13.50
N ASP A 214 8.30 6.71 13.76
CA ASP A 214 9.25 6.23 12.75
C ASP A 214 8.54 5.34 11.72
N ALA A 215 8.41 5.86 10.51
CA ALA A 215 7.67 5.19 9.44
C ALA A 215 8.27 5.52 8.07
N HIS A 216 8.10 4.59 7.12
CA HIS A 216 8.24 4.91 5.71
C HIS A 216 6.87 5.30 5.15
N THR A 217 6.74 6.53 4.65
CA THR A 217 5.51 7.00 3.99
C THR A 217 5.75 7.19 2.50
N ALA A 218 4.85 6.65 1.68
CA ALA A 218 4.84 6.82 0.23
C ALA A 218 3.45 7.22 -0.26
N LEU A 219 3.41 8.14 -1.22
CA LEU A 219 2.25 8.35 -2.06
C LEU A 219 2.42 7.48 -3.31
N VAL A 220 1.42 6.69 -3.65
CA VAL A 220 1.45 5.82 -4.82
C VAL A 220 0.23 6.01 -5.70
N ARG A 221 0.42 5.77 -7.00
CA ARG A 221 -0.67 5.40 -7.90
C ARG A 221 -0.85 3.90 -7.84
N SER A 222 -1.96 3.46 -7.27
CA SER A 222 -2.32 2.05 -7.14
C SER A 222 -3.01 1.58 -8.42
N GLU A 223 -2.39 0.62 -9.11
CA GLU A 223 -2.91 -0.03 -10.32
C GLU A 223 -3.39 -1.43 -9.97
N ARG A 224 -4.69 -1.66 -10.07
CA ARG A 224 -5.34 -2.93 -9.73
C ARG A 224 -5.42 -3.82 -10.97
N PHE A 225 -4.92 -5.04 -10.84
CA PHE A 225 -5.13 -6.05 -11.87
C PHE A 225 -6.53 -6.62 -11.71
N LEU A 226 -7.38 -6.37 -12.70
CA LEU A 226 -8.71 -6.94 -12.80
C LEU A 226 -8.58 -8.33 -13.44
N ARG A 227 -9.08 -9.36 -12.75
CA ARG A 227 -9.14 -10.75 -13.24
C ARG A 227 -10.54 -11.07 -13.74
#